data_AF-A0ABD4DTY6-F1
#
_entry.id   AF-A0ABD4DTY6-F1
#
_cell.length_a   1.000
_cell.length_b   1.000
_cell.length_c   1.000
_cell.angle_alpha   90.00
_cell.angle_beta   90.00
_cell.angle_gamma   90.00
#
_symmetry.space_group_name_H-M   'P 1'
#
loop_
_entity.id
_entity.type
_entity.pdbx_description
1 polymer ?
#
loop_
_entity_poly.entity_id
_entity_poly.type
_entity_poly.pdbx_seq_one_letter_code
_entity_poly.pdbx_strand_id
1 'polypeptide(L)'
;MFAILGEIEFNLIGYFDGFEATFATDYAEHALLQGKPRLQRMADKLDVVRIDLSFHYQYCNPEAELAKLRAALSAKQAMALVFGNGDYKGWFVLEEVQTNSKQTDPSGTVLALEASISLREFVGDKKNPAKPPAVQPKVPPAAAKAVASVKSTVATVRGTIRQAVTYANQAQSAMRVAVDTVKVVQKLKDNPLSALSRSSSLLTNIKQAADPLAKLSPALASLTDQIPEAAGILRASNTALDALRSAQGPLASATVGSITGAVENAAGQLASAADALSSAAPSIGKLAAKVVTRRI
;
A
#
# COMPACT_ATOMS: atom_id res chain seq x y z
N MET A 1 21.78 -6.82 -13.66
CA MET A 1 20.93 -5.59 -13.65
C MET A 1 21.64 -4.58 -14.55
N PHE A 2 20.98 -3.94 -15.52
CA PHE A 2 21.69 -3.09 -16.50
C PHE A 2 21.73 -1.62 -16.07
N ALA A 3 22.67 -0.85 -16.60
CA ALA A 3 22.67 0.62 -16.53
C ALA A 3 23.02 1.15 -17.93
N ILE A 4 22.59 2.37 -18.25
CA ILE A 4 22.80 2.99 -19.54
C ILE A 4 23.49 4.34 -19.33
N LEU A 5 24.60 4.56 -20.04
CA LEU A 5 25.26 5.86 -20.16
C LEU A 5 25.12 6.34 -21.60
N GLY A 6 24.16 7.25 -21.85
CA GLY A 6 23.80 7.65 -23.21
C GLY A 6 23.19 6.48 -24.00
N GLU A 7 23.96 5.89 -24.92
CA GLU A 7 23.58 4.72 -25.73
C GLU A 7 24.35 3.45 -25.33
N ILE A 8 25.28 3.55 -24.38
CA ILE A 8 26.11 2.42 -23.95
C ILE A 8 25.35 1.65 -22.87
N GLU A 9 24.85 0.47 -23.22
CA GLU A 9 24.25 -0.45 -22.27
C GLU A 9 25.33 -1.28 -21.57
N PHE A 10 25.31 -1.24 -20.25
CA PHE A 10 26.13 -2.10 -19.42
C PHE A 10 25.32 -3.34 -19.04
N ASN A 11 25.76 -4.52 -19.47
CA ASN A 11 25.17 -5.77 -19.02
C ASN A 11 25.93 -6.26 -17.77
N LEU A 12 25.55 -5.74 -16.60
CA LEU A 12 26.23 -6.07 -15.35
C LEU A 12 25.76 -7.45 -14.86
N ILE A 13 26.69 -8.38 -14.81
CA ILE A 13 26.51 -9.71 -14.24
C ILE A 13 26.15 -9.56 -12.76
N GLY A 14 24.96 -10.02 -12.37
CA GLY A 14 24.60 -10.25 -10.97
C GLY A 14 24.22 -9.01 -10.15
N TYR A 15 25.18 -8.18 -9.73
CA TYR A 15 25.02 -7.18 -8.67
C TYR A 15 26.03 -6.01 -8.85
N PHE A 16 25.75 -4.82 -8.30
CA PHE A 16 26.73 -3.72 -8.24
C PHE A 16 27.86 -4.13 -7.28
N ASP A 17 29.00 -4.55 -7.81
CA ASP A 17 30.26 -4.61 -7.07
C ASP A 17 31.11 -3.45 -7.60
N GLY A 18 31.29 -2.40 -6.81
CA GLY A 18 32.06 -1.21 -7.21
C GLY A 18 31.28 -0.02 -7.79
N PHE A 19 30.08 0.30 -7.26
CA PHE A 19 29.47 1.62 -7.47
C PHE A 19 29.80 2.55 -6.30
N GLU A 20 30.60 3.57 -6.55
CA GLU A 20 30.96 4.59 -5.57
C GLU A 20 30.49 5.96 -6.04
N ALA A 21 29.79 6.69 -5.18
CA ALA A 21 29.37 8.05 -5.45
C ALA A 21 29.87 8.98 -4.34
N THR A 22 30.61 10.01 -4.74
CA THR A 22 31.17 11.03 -3.85
C THR A 22 30.40 12.33 -4.01
N PHE A 23 29.75 12.75 -2.93
CA PHE A 23 29.03 14.02 -2.81
C PHE A 23 29.82 14.91 -1.85
N ALA A 24 30.19 16.11 -2.28
CA ALA A 24 31.00 17.01 -1.48
C ALA A 24 30.49 18.45 -1.57
N THR A 25 30.67 19.20 -0.50
CA THR A 25 30.33 20.63 -0.43
C THR A 25 31.56 21.40 0.03
N ASP A 26 31.77 22.56 -0.55
CA ASP A 26 32.88 23.46 -0.22
C ASP A 26 32.52 24.38 0.95
N TYR A 27 33.47 24.52 1.88
CA TYR A 27 33.33 25.35 3.08
C TYR A 27 34.54 26.27 3.22
N ALA A 28 34.28 27.56 3.35
CA ALA A 28 35.30 28.53 3.75
C ALA A 28 35.45 28.53 5.27
N GLU A 29 36.68 28.44 5.76
CA GLU A 29 36.99 28.58 7.18
C GLU A 29 37.41 30.01 7.49
N HIS A 30 36.74 30.63 8.46
CA HIS A 30 37.06 31.95 8.98
C HIS A 30 37.67 31.82 10.37
N ALA A 31 38.96 32.08 10.49
CA ALA A 31 39.65 32.06 11.78
C ALA A 31 39.13 33.17 12.71
N LEU A 32 38.93 32.84 13.98
CA LEU A 32 38.53 33.78 15.02
C LEU A 32 39.70 34.07 15.95
N LEU A 33 39.75 35.29 16.50
CA LEU A 33 40.79 35.70 17.47
C LEU A 33 40.79 34.83 18.73
N GLN A 34 39.63 34.29 19.14
CA GLN A 34 39.50 33.30 20.21
C GLN A 34 38.41 32.27 19.84
N GLY A 35 38.66 31.00 20.14
CA GLY A 35 37.73 29.90 19.85
C GLY A 35 38.03 29.16 18.54
N LYS A 36 37.15 28.22 18.17
CA LYS A 36 37.29 27.42 16.94
C LYS A 36 36.91 28.24 15.69
N PRO A 37 37.57 28.05 14.53
CA PRO A 37 37.20 28.70 13.28
C PRO A 37 35.74 28.46 12.89
N ARG A 38 35.10 29.45 12.26
CA ARG A 38 33.72 29.34 11.76
C ARG A 38 33.72 28.84 10.33
N LEU A 39 32.83 27.89 10.02
CA LEU A 39 32.63 27.37 8.67
C LEU A 39 31.48 28.11 7.97
N GLN A 40 31.73 28.61 6.75
CA GLN A 40 30.71 29.17 5.87
C GLN A 40 30.57 28.30 4.63
N ARG A 41 29.37 27.76 4.39
CA ARG A 41 29.07 26.97 3.19
C ARG A 41 29.17 27.85 1.95
N MET A 42 30.00 27.46 0.99
CA MET A 42 30.20 28.20 -0.26
C MET A 42 29.32 27.64 -1.38
N ALA A 43 29.68 26.48 -1.91
CA ALA A 43 28.99 25.85 -3.04
C ALA A 43 29.11 24.33 -2.95
N ASP A 44 28.18 23.63 -3.56
CA ASP A 44 28.26 22.17 -3.69
C ASP A 44 29.23 21.82 -4.83
N LYS A 45 30.07 20.81 -4.63
CA LYS A 45 30.99 20.30 -5.65
C LYS A 45 30.20 19.40 -6.60
N LEU A 46 30.72 19.23 -7.82
CA LEU A 46 30.15 18.30 -8.79
C LEU A 46 30.24 16.88 -8.25
N ASP A 47 29.16 16.12 -8.40
CA ASP A 47 29.13 14.73 -7.98
C ASP A 47 30.10 13.90 -8.83
N VAL A 48 30.86 13.01 -8.17
CA VAL A 48 31.78 12.10 -8.84
C VAL A 48 31.31 10.68 -8.61
N VAL A 49 31.19 9.92 -9.70
CA VAL A 49 30.71 8.54 -9.67
C VAL A 49 31.79 7.65 -10.28
N ARG A 50 32.23 6.63 -9.54
CA ARG A 50 33.12 5.58 -10.03
C ARG A 50 32.32 4.29 -10.19
N ILE A 51 32.50 3.64 -11.33
CA ILE A 51 31.81 2.39 -11.66
C ILE A 51 32.83 1.38 -12.16
N ASP A 52 32.88 0.23 -11.52
CA ASP A 52 33.62 -0.93 -12.01
C ASP A 52 32.73 -1.81 -12.89
N LEU A 53 33.24 -2.17 -14.06
CA LEU A 53 32.56 -2.90 -15.12
C LEU A 53 33.34 -4.18 -15.42
N SER A 54 32.62 -5.28 -15.67
CA SER A 54 33.19 -6.56 -16.11
C SER A 54 32.56 -6.97 -17.43
N PHE A 55 33.40 -7.15 -18.45
CA PHE A 55 33.02 -7.61 -19.78
C PHE A 55 33.56 -9.02 -20.02
N HIS A 56 32.71 -9.89 -20.55
CA HIS A 56 33.08 -11.27 -20.85
C HIS A 56 32.44 -11.71 -22.17
N TYR A 57 33.18 -12.48 -22.98
CA TYR A 57 32.78 -12.90 -24.33
C TYR A 57 31.44 -13.64 -24.39
N GLN A 58 31.09 -14.36 -23.30
CA GLN A 58 29.81 -15.08 -23.19
C GLN A 58 28.59 -14.16 -23.15
N TYR A 59 28.76 -12.89 -22.77
CA TYR A 59 27.64 -11.94 -22.58
C TYR A 59 27.70 -10.75 -23.55
N CYS A 60 28.89 -10.37 -24.01
CA CYS A 60 29.12 -9.22 -24.87
C CYS A 60 30.44 -9.38 -25.64
N ASN A 61 30.69 -8.55 -26.65
CA ASN A 61 32.01 -8.46 -27.28
C ASN A 61 32.87 -7.43 -26.50
N PRO A 62 33.88 -7.84 -25.71
CA PRO A 62 34.60 -6.94 -24.81
C PRO A 62 35.34 -5.81 -25.53
N GLU A 63 35.90 -6.08 -26.72
CA GLU A 63 36.63 -5.07 -27.49
C GLU A 63 35.71 -4.01 -28.09
N ALA A 64 34.52 -4.43 -28.54
CA ALA A 64 33.53 -3.51 -29.09
C ALA A 64 32.97 -2.58 -28.02
N GLU A 65 32.64 -3.09 -26.82
CA GLU A 65 32.17 -2.26 -25.71
C GLU A 65 33.27 -1.31 -25.21
N LEU A 66 34.51 -1.79 -25.15
CA LEU A 66 35.64 -0.94 -24.82
C LEU A 66 35.82 0.19 -25.85
N ALA A 67 35.67 -0.10 -27.14
CA ALA A 67 35.76 0.91 -28.20
C ALA A 67 34.69 2.00 -28.04
N LYS A 68 33.46 1.64 -27.63
CA LYS A 68 32.41 2.61 -27.32
C LYS A 68 32.80 3.51 -26.14
N LEU A 69 33.34 2.95 -25.05
CA LEU A 69 33.81 3.74 -23.91
C LEU A 69 34.93 4.71 -24.30
N ARG A 70 35.88 4.27 -25.15
CA ARG A 70 36.95 5.12 -25.66
C ARG A 70 36.43 6.23 -26.58
N ALA A 71 35.43 5.92 -27.41
CA ALA A 71 34.76 6.91 -28.26
C ALA A 71 33.99 7.94 -27.42
N ALA A 72 33.30 7.50 -26.37
CA ALA A 72 32.61 8.39 -25.44
C ALA A 72 33.58 9.31 -24.68
N LEU A 73 34.72 8.76 -24.24
CA LEU A 73 35.80 9.52 -23.60
C LEU A 73 36.37 10.58 -24.56
N SER A 74 36.61 10.23 -25.83
CA SER A 74 37.16 11.17 -26.81
C SER A 74 36.16 12.22 -27.27
N ALA A 75 34.86 11.89 -27.31
CA ALA A 75 33.79 12.82 -27.63
C ALA A 75 33.62 13.92 -26.57
N LYS A 76 34.02 13.66 -25.31
CA LYS A 76 33.89 14.60 -24.17
C LYS A 76 32.46 15.14 -24.01
N GLN A 77 31.47 14.34 -24.40
CA GLN A 77 30.06 14.72 -24.35
C GLN A 77 29.47 14.32 -23.00
N ALA A 78 28.54 15.16 -22.51
CA ALA A 78 27.72 14.82 -21.37
C ALA A 78 26.69 13.76 -21.78
N MET A 79 26.64 12.66 -21.03
CA MET A 79 25.76 11.53 -21.28
C MET A 79 24.82 11.34 -20.08
N ALA A 80 23.58 10.98 -20.35
CA ALA A 80 22.61 10.66 -19.30
C ALA A 80 22.97 9.32 -18.65
N LEU A 81 23.08 9.30 -17.32
CA LEU A 81 23.22 8.07 -16.55
C LEU A 81 21.84 7.62 -16.07
N VAL A 82 21.39 6.45 -16.53
CA VAL A 82 20.12 5.83 -16.17
C VAL A 82 20.37 4.42 -15.65
N PHE A 83 19.81 4.09 -14.49
CA PHE A 83 19.85 2.72 -13.98
C PHE A 83 18.74 1.87 -14.58
N GLY A 84 18.92 0.55 -14.62
CA GLY A 84 17.96 -0.39 -15.23
C GLY A 84 16.60 -0.47 -14.53
N ASN A 85 16.45 0.17 -13.37
CA ASN A 85 15.15 0.39 -12.72
C ASN A 85 14.40 1.63 -13.25
N GLY A 86 15.00 2.37 -14.19
CA GLY A 86 14.49 3.62 -14.76
C GLY A 86 14.89 4.88 -13.99
N ASP A 87 15.69 4.77 -12.93
CA ASP A 87 16.14 5.93 -12.16
C ASP A 87 17.16 6.74 -12.97
N TYR A 88 16.76 7.95 -13.35
CA TYR A 88 17.62 8.93 -13.98
C TYR A 88 18.48 9.62 -12.92
N LYS A 89 19.81 9.52 -13.04
CA LYS A 89 20.77 10.11 -12.09
C LYS A 89 21.29 11.49 -12.49
N GLY A 90 21.12 11.89 -13.75
CA GLY A 90 21.61 13.17 -14.25
C GLY A 90 22.48 13.01 -15.49
N TRP A 91 23.13 14.11 -15.87
CA TRP A 91 24.11 14.15 -16.94
C TRP A 91 25.52 14.05 -16.36
N PHE A 92 26.34 13.19 -16.95
CA PHE A 92 27.71 12.95 -16.53
C PHE A 92 28.65 12.98 -17.73
N VAL A 93 29.84 13.53 -17.53
CA VAL A 93 30.94 13.43 -18.49
C VAL A 93 31.86 12.31 -18.03
N LEU A 94 32.28 11.48 -18.99
CA LEU A 94 33.27 10.45 -18.78
C LEU A 94 34.66 11.08 -18.76
N GLU A 95 35.35 10.94 -17.63
CA GLU A 95 36.66 11.58 -17.42
C GLU A 95 37.82 10.62 -17.59
N GLU A 96 37.61 9.37 -17.18
CA GLU A 96 38.65 8.36 -17.16
C GLU A 96 38.02 6.99 -17.42
N VAL A 97 38.75 6.18 -18.17
CA VAL A 97 38.47 4.76 -18.38
C VAL A 97 39.78 4.02 -18.13
N GLN A 98 39.83 3.24 -17.05
CA GLN A 98 40.90 2.30 -16.76
C GLN A 98 40.47 0.90 -17.20
N THR A 99 41.39 0.11 -17.73
CA THR A 99 41.07 -1.18 -18.33
C THR A 99 42.10 -2.23 -17.93
N ASN A 100 41.65 -3.42 -17.54
CA ASN A 100 42.48 -4.54 -17.15
C ASN A 100 42.02 -5.83 -17.84
N SER A 101 42.81 -6.32 -18.80
CA SER A 101 42.51 -7.57 -19.51
C SER A 101 42.80 -8.77 -18.61
N LYS A 102 41.80 -9.63 -18.40
CA LYS A 102 41.90 -10.81 -17.52
C LYS A 102 42.21 -12.08 -18.28
N GLN A 103 41.59 -12.26 -19.45
CA GLN A 103 41.75 -13.47 -20.26
C GLN A 103 41.83 -13.11 -21.73
N THR A 104 42.74 -13.76 -22.43
CA THR A 104 42.95 -13.64 -23.88
C THR A 104 43.01 -15.03 -24.49
N ASP A 105 42.52 -15.14 -25.71
CA ASP A 105 42.65 -16.33 -26.54
C ASP A 105 44.10 -16.45 -27.09
N PRO A 106 44.60 -17.62 -27.56
CA PRO A 106 45.93 -17.72 -28.16
C PRO A 106 46.14 -16.82 -29.39
N SER A 107 45.06 -16.35 -30.03
CA SER A 107 45.10 -15.33 -31.08
C SER A 107 45.35 -13.90 -30.57
N GLY A 108 45.33 -13.67 -29.26
CA GLY A 108 45.45 -12.36 -28.61
C GLY A 108 44.12 -11.62 -28.43
N THR A 109 43.01 -12.20 -28.89
CA THR A 109 41.66 -11.62 -28.74
C THR A 109 41.24 -11.60 -27.27
N VAL A 110 40.71 -10.48 -26.77
CA VAL A 110 40.29 -10.35 -25.36
C VAL A 110 39.00 -11.11 -25.10
N LEU A 111 39.07 -12.12 -24.21
CA LEU A 111 37.92 -12.93 -23.79
C LEU A 111 37.22 -12.33 -22.56
N ALA A 112 37.99 -11.74 -21.65
CA ALA A 112 37.46 -11.10 -20.43
C ALA A 112 38.26 -9.85 -20.08
N LEU A 113 37.56 -8.76 -19.74
CA LEU A 113 38.11 -7.45 -19.47
C LEU A 113 37.36 -6.83 -18.28
N GLU A 114 38.10 -6.25 -17.33
CA GLU A 114 37.53 -5.35 -16.33
C GLU A 114 37.82 -3.90 -16.75
N ALA A 115 36.86 -3.01 -16.56
CA ALA A 115 37.04 -1.59 -16.82
C ALA A 115 36.49 -0.76 -15.65
N SER A 116 37.30 0.16 -15.12
CA SER A 116 36.85 1.13 -14.11
C SER A 116 36.67 2.48 -14.78
N ILE A 117 35.47 3.07 -14.65
CA ILE A 117 35.16 4.37 -15.22
C ILE A 117 34.92 5.42 -14.14
N SER A 118 35.40 6.63 -14.41
CA SER A 118 35.22 7.82 -13.57
C SER A 118 34.31 8.80 -14.31
N LEU A 119 33.16 9.10 -13.71
CA LEU A 119 32.15 10.02 -14.22
C LEU A 119 32.10 11.25 -13.33
N ARG A 120 32.00 12.44 -13.92
CA ARG A 120 31.77 13.70 -13.20
C ARG A 120 30.49 14.36 -13.67
N GLU A 121 29.70 14.85 -12.73
CA GLU A 121 28.42 15.50 -13.02
C GLU A 121 28.61 16.71 -13.95
N PHE A 122 27.67 16.85 -14.88
CA PHE A 122 27.58 17.98 -15.79
C PHE A 122 26.25 18.70 -15.64
N VAL A 123 26.29 19.90 -15.06
CA VAL A 123 25.10 20.70 -14.74
C VAL A 123 24.57 21.50 -15.95
N GLY A 124 25.34 21.55 -17.05
CA GLY A 124 24.99 22.27 -18.27
C GLY A 124 24.95 23.80 -18.12
N ASP A 125 24.50 24.48 -19.16
CA ASP A 125 24.21 25.92 -19.09
C ASP A 125 22.88 26.14 -18.38
N LYS A 126 22.90 26.88 -17.28
CA LYS A 126 21.72 27.21 -16.45
C LYS A 126 20.63 27.93 -17.25
N LYS A 127 20.98 28.58 -18.37
CA LYS A 127 20.03 29.27 -19.26
C LYS A 127 19.41 28.37 -20.33
N ASN A 128 20.00 27.23 -20.63
CA ASN A 128 19.48 26.27 -21.60
C ASN A 128 19.77 24.82 -21.13
N PRO A 129 18.96 24.29 -20.19
CA PRO A 129 19.20 22.97 -19.63
C PRO A 129 19.05 21.90 -20.70
N ALA A 130 20.01 20.98 -20.79
CA ALA A 130 19.96 19.86 -21.71
C ALA A 130 18.71 19.02 -21.45
N LYS A 131 17.85 18.87 -22.48
CA LYS A 131 16.60 18.10 -22.38
C LYS A 131 16.93 16.66 -21.99
N PRO A 132 16.46 16.15 -20.83
CA PRO A 132 16.74 14.77 -20.43
C PRO A 132 16.19 13.82 -21.52
N PRO A 133 16.96 12.78 -21.91
CA PRO A 133 16.53 11.84 -22.94
C PRO A 133 15.35 11.03 -22.42
N ALA A 134 14.15 11.31 -22.93
CA ALA A 134 12.92 10.52 -22.89
C ALA A 134 12.62 9.64 -21.64
N VAL A 135 13.08 10.02 -20.45
CA VAL A 135 12.62 9.41 -19.19
C VAL A 135 11.31 10.10 -18.85
N GLN A 136 10.19 9.40 -18.99
CA GLN A 136 8.88 9.93 -18.60
C GLN A 136 8.95 10.36 -17.13
N PRO A 137 8.84 11.66 -16.80
CA PRO A 137 9.12 12.16 -15.45
C PRO A 137 7.93 11.95 -14.49
N LYS A 138 7.26 10.78 -14.55
CA LYS A 138 6.14 10.46 -13.66
C LYS A 138 5.77 8.98 -13.57
N VAL A 139 6.72 8.07 -13.78
CA VAL A 139 6.47 6.64 -13.54
C VAL A 139 7.44 6.17 -12.46
N PRO A 140 7.03 6.16 -11.18
CA PRO A 140 7.81 5.46 -10.17
C PRO A 140 8.09 4.03 -10.63
N PRO A 141 9.26 3.45 -10.29
CA PRO A 141 9.69 2.13 -10.75
C PRO A 141 8.55 1.12 -10.61
N ALA A 142 8.39 0.19 -11.55
CA ALA A 142 7.29 -0.78 -11.55
C ALA A 142 7.15 -1.51 -10.20
N ALA A 143 8.27 -1.77 -9.51
CA ALA A 143 8.31 -2.31 -8.15
C ALA A 143 7.72 -1.35 -7.09
N ALA A 144 7.97 -0.05 -7.17
CA ALA A 144 7.40 0.95 -6.27
C ALA A 144 5.88 1.12 -6.49
N LYS A 145 5.39 1.01 -7.74
CA LYS A 145 3.94 1.00 -8.03
C LYS A 145 3.24 -0.25 -7.52
N ALA A 146 3.85 -1.43 -7.66
CA ALA A 146 3.30 -2.67 -7.11
C ALA A 146 3.21 -2.60 -5.57
N VAL A 147 4.26 -2.14 -4.90
CA VAL A 147 4.27 -2.07 -3.42
C VAL A 147 3.39 -0.94 -2.89
N ALA A 148 3.26 0.20 -3.58
CA ALA A 148 2.38 1.30 -3.17
C ALA A 148 0.89 0.98 -3.43
N SER A 149 0.56 0.40 -4.59
CA SER A 149 -0.81 -0.04 -4.90
C SER A 149 -1.26 -1.14 -3.94
N VAL A 150 -0.41 -2.12 -3.64
CA VAL A 150 -0.67 -3.17 -2.64
C VAL A 150 -0.78 -2.59 -1.23
N LYS A 151 0.08 -1.66 -0.80
CA LYS A 151 -0.06 -0.99 0.51
C LYS A 151 -1.36 -0.20 0.63
N SER A 152 -1.77 0.50 -0.44
CA SER A 152 -3.01 1.29 -0.44
C SER A 152 -4.28 0.42 -0.47
N THR A 153 -4.27 -0.68 -1.23
CA THR A 153 -5.37 -1.66 -1.22
C THR A 153 -5.44 -2.40 0.10
N VAL A 154 -4.33 -2.87 0.66
CA VAL A 154 -4.29 -3.50 1.99
C VAL A 154 -4.74 -2.53 3.10
N ALA A 155 -4.37 -1.25 3.03
CA ALA A 155 -4.84 -0.24 3.97
C ALA A 155 -6.35 0.02 3.85
N THR A 156 -6.88 0.05 2.62
CA THR A 156 -8.31 0.22 2.34
C THR A 156 -9.11 -0.98 2.83
N VAL A 157 -8.69 -2.20 2.49
CA VAL A 157 -9.29 -3.47 2.94
C VAL A 157 -9.29 -3.56 4.46
N ARG A 158 -8.18 -3.23 5.12
CA ARG A 158 -8.10 -3.17 6.59
C ARG A 158 -9.05 -2.13 7.19
N GLY A 159 -9.21 -0.97 6.53
CA GLY A 159 -10.17 0.06 6.90
C GLY A 159 -11.62 -0.44 6.84
N THR A 160 -11.99 -1.08 5.74
CA THR A 160 -13.33 -1.67 5.53
C THR A 160 -13.63 -2.78 6.55
N ILE A 161 -12.65 -3.65 6.84
CA ILE A 161 -12.81 -4.71 7.83
C ILE A 161 -13.00 -4.14 9.25
N ARG A 162 -12.25 -3.10 9.62
CA ARG A 162 -12.44 -2.41 10.92
C ARG A 162 -13.83 -1.82 11.04
N GLN A 163 -14.30 -1.14 9.99
CA GLN A 163 -15.65 -0.58 9.96
C GLN A 163 -16.73 -1.67 10.05
N ALA A 164 -16.55 -2.78 9.34
CA ALA A 164 -17.45 -3.93 9.44
C ALA A 164 -17.50 -4.50 10.87
N VAL A 165 -16.35 -4.71 11.52
CA VAL A 165 -16.32 -5.18 12.92
C VAL A 165 -17.00 -4.19 13.86
N THR A 166 -16.81 -2.88 13.68
CA THR A 166 -17.49 -1.85 14.48
C THR A 166 -19.01 -1.89 14.31
N TYR A 167 -19.50 -1.96 13.07
CA TYR A 167 -20.95 -2.06 12.82
C TYR A 167 -21.54 -3.36 13.36
N ALA A 168 -20.81 -4.48 13.30
CA ALA A 168 -21.26 -5.75 13.85
C ALA A 168 -21.38 -5.70 15.38
N ASN A 169 -20.40 -5.10 16.06
CA ASN A 169 -20.46 -4.92 17.51
C ASN A 169 -21.59 -3.97 17.91
N GLN A 170 -21.81 -2.88 17.16
CA GLN A 170 -22.94 -1.97 17.37
C GLN A 170 -24.28 -2.68 17.20
N ALA A 171 -24.45 -3.44 16.11
CA ALA A 171 -25.65 -4.24 15.87
C ALA A 171 -25.92 -5.22 17.00
N GLN A 172 -24.90 -5.98 17.44
CA GLN A 172 -25.04 -6.94 18.54
C GLN A 172 -25.44 -6.26 19.87
N SER A 173 -24.87 -5.09 20.17
CA SER A 173 -25.22 -4.34 21.38
C SER A 173 -26.67 -3.84 21.36
N ALA A 174 -27.10 -3.24 20.23
CA ALA A 174 -28.46 -2.74 20.06
C ALA A 174 -29.50 -3.88 20.03
N MET A 175 -29.14 -5.04 19.46
CA MET A 175 -29.96 -6.24 19.44
C MET A 175 -30.25 -6.76 20.85
N ARG A 176 -29.23 -6.80 21.73
CA ARG A 176 -29.41 -7.22 23.13
C ARG A 176 -30.39 -6.31 23.85
N VAL A 177 -30.26 -5.00 23.67
CA VAL A 177 -31.20 -4.01 24.22
C VAL A 177 -32.62 -4.25 23.70
N ALA A 178 -32.78 -4.51 22.41
CA ALA A 178 -34.09 -4.83 21.82
C ALA A 178 -34.69 -6.14 22.39
N VAL A 179 -33.90 -7.21 22.49
CA VAL A 179 -34.32 -8.50 23.07
C VAL A 179 -34.73 -8.37 24.53
N ASP A 180 -33.96 -7.65 25.34
CA ASP A 180 -34.27 -7.43 26.75
C ASP A 180 -35.53 -6.57 26.91
N THR A 181 -35.70 -5.56 26.06
CA THR A 181 -36.92 -4.74 26.00
C THR A 181 -38.14 -5.60 25.67
N VAL A 182 -38.04 -6.50 24.68
CA VAL A 182 -39.13 -7.43 24.35
C VAL A 182 -39.48 -8.34 25.52
N LYS A 183 -38.49 -8.92 26.22
CA LYS A 183 -38.76 -9.76 27.39
C LYS A 183 -39.49 -9.01 28.50
N VAL A 184 -39.20 -7.71 28.67
CA VAL A 184 -39.92 -6.85 29.61
C VAL A 184 -41.35 -6.59 29.13
N VAL A 185 -41.57 -6.38 27.82
CA VAL A 185 -42.92 -6.20 27.25
C VAL A 185 -43.73 -7.51 27.29
N GLN A 186 -43.10 -8.66 27.12
CA GLN A 186 -43.75 -9.98 27.27
C GLN A 186 -44.23 -10.24 28.70
N LYS A 187 -43.51 -9.75 29.71
CA LYS A 187 -43.94 -9.83 31.12
C LYS A 187 -45.17 -8.96 31.43
N LEU A 188 -45.54 -8.05 30.52
CA LEU A 188 -46.72 -7.18 30.61
C LEU A 188 -47.92 -7.76 29.85
N LYS A 189 -47.95 -9.08 29.62
CA LYS A 189 -49.01 -9.79 28.88
C LYS A 189 -50.42 -9.48 29.39
N ASP A 190 -50.56 -9.22 30.69
CA ASP A 190 -51.83 -8.92 31.35
C ASP A 190 -52.24 -7.44 31.26
N ASN A 191 -51.39 -6.56 30.70
CA ASN A 191 -51.62 -5.11 30.58
C ASN A 191 -51.38 -4.59 29.16
N PRO A 192 -52.35 -4.78 28.23
CA PRO A 192 -52.17 -4.46 26.81
C PRO A 192 -51.98 -2.96 26.54
N LEU A 193 -52.52 -2.08 27.39
CA LEU A 193 -52.31 -0.63 27.30
C LEU A 193 -50.85 -0.24 27.58
N SER A 194 -50.26 -0.84 28.62
CA SER A 194 -48.85 -0.64 28.99
C SER A 194 -47.91 -1.25 27.95
N ALA A 195 -48.27 -2.40 27.39
CA ALA A 195 -47.53 -3.03 26.29
C ALA A 195 -47.52 -2.16 25.02
N LEU A 196 -48.64 -1.53 24.68
CA LEU A 196 -48.75 -0.64 23.52
C LEU A 196 -47.84 0.59 23.66
N SER A 197 -47.80 1.24 24.83
CA SER A 197 -46.91 2.38 25.07
C SER A 197 -45.42 2.00 24.90
N ARG A 198 -45.02 0.82 25.38
CA ARG A 198 -43.65 0.29 25.30
C ARG A 198 -43.32 -0.33 23.94
N SER A 199 -44.30 -0.59 23.09
CA SER A 199 -44.08 -1.07 21.73
C SER A 199 -43.42 -0.01 20.85
N SER A 200 -43.67 1.27 21.12
CA SER A 200 -43.05 2.41 20.41
C SER A 200 -41.55 2.51 20.70
N SER A 201 -41.14 2.32 21.96
CA SER A 201 -39.73 2.27 22.34
C SER A 201 -39.06 1.00 21.81
N LEU A 202 -39.75 -0.13 21.82
CA LEU A 202 -39.28 -1.35 21.18
C LEU A 202 -39.03 -1.16 19.68
N LEU A 203 -39.96 -0.53 18.97
CA LEU A 203 -39.84 -0.25 17.53
C LEU A 203 -38.63 0.66 17.24
N THR A 204 -38.37 1.63 18.12
CA THR A 204 -37.18 2.48 18.06
C THR A 204 -35.90 1.68 18.27
N ASN A 205 -35.87 0.78 19.26
CA ASN A 205 -34.72 -0.09 19.54
C ASN A 205 -34.44 -1.07 18.38
N ILE A 206 -35.48 -1.61 17.76
CA ILE A 206 -35.38 -2.48 16.58
C ILE A 206 -34.81 -1.71 15.37
N LYS A 207 -35.24 -0.45 15.16
CA LYS A 207 -34.66 0.42 14.12
C LYS A 207 -33.18 0.73 14.36
N GLN A 208 -32.82 1.08 15.60
CA GLN A 208 -31.43 1.33 15.98
C GLN A 208 -30.53 0.10 15.82
N ALA A 209 -31.07 -1.11 15.95
CA ALA A 209 -30.36 -2.36 15.66
C ALA A 209 -30.25 -2.66 14.16
N ALA A 210 -31.22 -2.23 13.35
CA ALA A 210 -31.26 -2.46 11.91
C ALA A 210 -30.28 -1.55 11.13
N ASP A 211 -30.05 -0.32 11.57
CA ASP A 211 -29.20 0.65 10.85
C ASP A 211 -27.74 0.19 10.68
N PRO A 212 -27.04 -0.35 11.69
CA PRO A 212 -25.69 -0.86 11.53
C PRO A 212 -25.63 -2.11 10.65
N LEU A 213 -26.67 -2.96 10.69
CA LEU A 213 -26.78 -4.16 9.83
C LEU A 213 -26.98 -3.79 8.36
N ALA A 214 -27.73 -2.73 8.08
CA ALA A 214 -27.91 -2.22 6.72
C ALA A 214 -26.60 -1.67 6.14
N LYS A 215 -25.75 -1.05 6.97
CA LYS A 215 -24.41 -0.56 6.59
C LYS A 215 -23.36 -1.66 6.48
N LEU A 216 -23.56 -2.78 7.17
CA LEU A 216 -22.70 -3.96 7.12
C LEU A 216 -22.73 -4.68 5.78
N SER A 217 -23.93 -4.81 5.18
CA SER A 217 -24.14 -5.57 3.95
C SER A 217 -23.24 -5.11 2.78
N PRO A 218 -23.20 -3.81 2.40
CA PRO A 218 -22.33 -3.35 1.32
C PRO A 218 -20.83 -3.41 1.69
N ALA A 219 -20.48 -3.19 2.95
CA ALA A 219 -19.10 -3.25 3.41
C ALA A 219 -18.52 -4.68 3.30
N LEU A 220 -19.30 -5.70 3.69
CA LEU A 220 -18.89 -7.11 3.62
C LEU A 220 -19.01 -7.72 2.22
N ALA A 221 -19.94 -7.24 1.38
CA ALA A 221 -20.06 -7.69 -0.01
C ALA A 221 -18.74 -7.49 -0.79
N SER A 222 -18.11 -6.32 -0.63
CA SER A 222 -16.81 -6.00 -1.25
C SER A 222 -15.62 -6.86 -0.75
N LEU A 223 -15.79 -7.54 0.38
CA LEU A 223 -14.74 -8.33 1.04
C LEU A 223 -14.91 -9.84 0.83
N THR A 224 -16.04 -10.28 0.24
CA THR A 224 -16.38 -11.70 0.11
C THR A 224 -15.45 -12.44 -0.84
N ASP A 225 -14.95 -11.77 -1.88
CA ASP A 225 -13.98 -12.34 -2.83
C ASP A 225 -12.58 -12.54 -2.22
N GLN A 226 -12.25 -11.75 -1.19
CA GLN A 226 -10.91 -11.74 -0.59
C GLN A 226 -10.85 -12.50 0.74
N ILE A 227 -11.98 -12.63 1.43
CA ILE A 227 -12.05 -13.20 2.77
C ILE A 227 -13.27 -14.14 2.87
N PRO A 228 -13.08 -15.47 2.88
CA PRO A 228 -14.18 -16.42 2.94
C PRO A 228 -14.98 -16.30 4.25
N GLU A 229 -14.35 -15.83 5.33
CA GLU A 229 -15.05 -15.58 6.60
C GLU A 229 -16.08 -14.42 6.50
N ALA A 230 -15.93 -13.48 5.55
CA ALA A 230 -16.88 -12.40 5.34
C ALA A 230 -18.23 -12.90 4.81
N ALA A 231 -18.24 -13.99 4.03
CA ALA A 231 -19.46 -14.59 3.49
C ALA A 231 -20.40 -15.08 4.59
N GLY A 232 -19.86 -15.69 5.65
CA GLY A 232 -20.62 -16.18 6.79
C GLY A 232 -21.24 -15.04 7.59
N ILE A 233 -20.49 -13.95 7.79
CA ILE A 233 -20.96 -12.75 8.50
C ILE A 233 -22.04 -12.03 7.68
N LEU A 234 -21.87 -11.92 6.36
CA LEU A 234 -22.83 -11.29 5.46
C LEU A 234 -24.17 -12.03 5.47
N ARG A 235 -24.13 -13.37 5.37
CA ARG A 235 -25.34 -14.20 5.41
C ARG A 235 -26.08 -14.04 6.74
N ALA A 236 -25.37 -14.14 7.86
CA ALA A 236 -25.95 -13.95 9.19
C ALA A 236 -26.52 -12.54 9.39
N SER A 237 -25.83 -11.52 8.89
CA SER A 237 -26.27 -10.11 8.99
C SER A 237 -27.54 -9.86 8.17
N ASN A 238 -27.64 -10.42 6.97
CA ASN A 238 -28.84 -10.32 6.13
C ASN A 238 -30.02 -11.06 6.78
N THR A 239 -29.81 -12.28 7.29
CA THR A 239 -30.86 -13.02 8.04
C THR A 239 -31.34 -12.24 9.27
N ALA A 240 -30.43 -11.62 10.02
CA ALA A 240 -30.81 -10.79 11.17
C ALA A 240 -31.57 -9.52 10.75
N LEU A 241 -31.16 -8.88 9.66
CA LEU A 241 -31.82 -7.68 9.14
C LEU A 241 -33.23 -7.97 8.60
N ASP A 242 -33.41 -9.10 7.92
CA ASP A 242 -34.72 -9.55 7.43
C ASP A 242 -35.66 -9.89 8.57
N ALA A 243 -35.15 -10.55 9.62
CA ALA A 243 -35.91 -10.83 10.85
C ALA A 243 -36.33 -9.53 11.56
N LEU A 244 -35.42 -8.55 11.69
CA LEU A 244 -35.75 -7.24 12.28
C LEU A 244 -36.81 -6.48 11.48
N ARG A 245 -36.72 -6.49 10.15
CA ARG A 245 -37.75 -5.88 9.28
C ARG A 245 -39.11 -6.59 9.42
N SER A 246 -39.08 -7.91 9.52
CA SER A 246 -40.28 -8.73 9.73
C SER A 246 -40.94 -8.47 11.10
N ALA A 247 -40.15 -8.12 12.12
CA ALA A 247 -40.66 -7.69 13.43
C ALA A 247 -41.30 -6.30 13.40
N GLN A 248 -40.78 -5.37 12.58
CA GLN A 248 -41.24 -3.98 12.56
C GLN A 248 -42.69 -3.82 12.03
N GLY A 249 -43.08 -4.58 11.00
CA GLY A 249 -44.39 -4.43 10.36
C GLY A 249 -45.57 -4.63 11.34
N PRO A 250 -45.68 -5.81 11.97
CA PRO A 250 -46.76 -6.10 12.93
C PRO A 250 -46.76 -5.17 14.15
N LEU A 251 -45.58 -4.71 14.60
CA LEU A 251 -45.44 -3.76 15.71
C LEU A 251 -45.90 -2.34 15.33
N ALA A 252 -45.65 -1.91 14.10
CA ALA A 252 -46.04 -0.57 13.63
C ALA A 252 -47.55 -0.40 13.48
N SER A 253 -48.27 -1.47 13.14
CA SER A 253 -49.73 -1.50 13.00
C SER A 253 -50.44 -2.15 14.20
N ALA A 254 -49.76 -2.33 15.32
CA ALA A 254 -50.32 -2.99 16.49
C ALA A 254 -51.43 -2.15 17.13
N THR A 255 -52.55 -2.80 17.45
CA THR A 255 -53.65 -2.22 18.25
C THR A 255 -53.78 -2.98 19.56
N VAL A 256 -54.61 -2.49 20.48
CA VAL A 256 -54.82 -3.12 21.81
C VAL A 256 -55.20 -4.61 21.70
N GLY A 257 -55.88 -5.02 20.62
CA GLY A 257 -56.26 -6.43 20.37
C GLY A 257 -55.21 -7.29 19.69
N SER A 258 -54.22 -6.70 18.99
CA SER A 258 -53.19 -7.44 18.23
C SER A 258 -51.78 -7.31 18.81
N ILE A 259 -51.59 -6.45 19.82
CA ILE A 259 -50.27 -6.14 20.39
C ILE A 259 -49.57 -7.36 20.99
N THR A 260 -50.30 -8.25 21.66
CA THR A 260 -49.71 -9.45 22.28
C THR A 260 -49.12 -10.38 21.22
N GLY A 261 -49.85 -10.62 20.12
CA GLY A 261 -49.36 -11.42 18.99
C GLY A 261 -48.23 -10.73 18.21
N ALA A 262 -48.30 -9.40 18.07
CA ALA A 262 -47.23 -8.62 17.44
C ALA A 262 -45.93 -8.67 18.25
N VAL A 263 -46.01 -8.60 19.58
CA VAL A 263 -44.87 -8.72 20.50
C VAL A 263 -44.32 -10.15 20.52
N GLU A 264 -45.16 -11.18 20.50
CA GLU A 264 -44.71 -12.58 20.42
C GLU A 264 -44.00 -12.88 19.09
N ASN A 265 -44.52 -12.37 17.97
CA ASN A 265 -43.85 -12.45 16.67
C ASN A 265 -42.50 -11.71 16.69
N ALA A 266 -42.49 -10.46 17.20
CA ALA A 266 -41.26 -9.69 17.32
C ALA A 266 -40.21 -10.38 18.20
N ALA A 267 -40.63 -11.07 19.26
CA ALA A 267 -39.74 -11.86 20.11
C ALA A 267 -39.10 -13.03 19.38
N GLY A 268 -39.89 -13.78 18.59
CA GLY A 268 -39.38 -14.89 17.78
C GLY A 268 -38.38 -14.42 16.73
N GLN A 269 -38.70 -13.30 16.06
CA GLN A 269 -37.82 -12.70 15.06
C GLN A 269 -36.53 -12.14 15.68
N LEU A 270 -36.61 -11.46 16.83
CA LEU A 270 -35.43 -10.96 17.55
C LEU A 270 -34.55 -12.08 18.11
N ALA A 271 -35.14 -13.19 18.54
CA ALA A 271 -34.38 -14.38 18.95
C ALA A 271 -33.63 -14.98 17.75
N SER A 272 -34.31 -15.16 16.62
CA SER A 272 -33.69 -15.66 15.38
C SER A 272 -32.57 -14.74 14.87
N ALA A 273 -32.77 -13.42 14.96
CA ALA A 273 -31.74 -12.44 14.62
C ALA A 273 -30.52 -12.50 15.56
N ALA A 274 -30.75 -12.67 16.87
CA ALA A 274 -29.70 -12.81 17.86
C ALA A 274 -28.91 -14.11 17.67
N ASP A 275 -29.58 -15.23 17.36
CA ASP A 275 -28.93 -16.52 17.10
C ASP A 275 -28.11 -16.50 15.82
N ALA A 276 -28.62 -15.89 14.75
CA ALA A 276 -27.87 -15.68 13.51
C ALA A 276 -26.57 -14.90 13.77
N LEU A 277 -26.64 -13.79 14.53
CA LEU A 277 -25.44 -13.00 14.86
C LEU A 277 -24.50 -13.70 15.85
N SER A 278 -25.03 -14.51 16.76
CA SER A 278 -24.24 -15.32 17.68
C SER A 278 -23.42 -16.36 16.91
N SER A 279 -24.03 -17.02 15.91
CA SER A 279 -23.34 -17.97 15.04
C SER A 279 -22.20 -17.34 14.22
N ALA A 280 -22.29 -16.04 13.94
CA ALA A 280 -21.27 -15.28 13.21
C ALA A 280 -20.18 -14.66 14.11
N ALA A 281 -20.37 -14.64 15.43
CA ALA A 281 -19.39 -14.12 16.40
C ALA A 281 -17.97 -14.70 16.27
N PRO A 282 -17.75 -16.02 16.10
CA PRO A 282 -16.40 -16.56 15.90
C PRO A 282 -15.74 -16.08 14.61
N SER A 283 -16.53 -15.87 13.55
CA SER A 283 -16.06 -15.35 12.26
C SER A 283 -15.64 -13.89 12.37
N ILE A 284 -16.42 -13.07 13.10
CA ILE A 284 -16.09 -11.68 13.41
C ILE A 284 -14.80 -11.59 14.24
N GLY A 285 -14.64 -12.47 15.23
CA GLY A 285 -13.42 -12.57 16.04
C GLY A 285 -12.17 -12.91 15.22
N LYS A 286 -12.28 -13.85 14.27
CA LYS A 286 -11.19 -14.18 13.32
C LYS A 286 -10.84 -12.99 12.42
N LEU A 287 -11.84 -12.26 11.90
CA LEU A 287 -11.63 -11.05 11.11
C LEU A 287 -10.87 -9.98 11.90
N ALA A 288 -11.30 -9.71 13.13
CA ALA A 288 -10.67 -8.75 14.03
C ALA A 288 -9.22 -9.17 14.36
N ALA A 289 -8.99 -10.46 14.61
CA ALA A 289 -7.65 -11.00 14.85
C ALA A 289 -6.73 -10.82 13.63
N LYS A 290 -7.21 -11.07 12.40
CA LYS A 290 -6.44 -10.82 11.16
C LYS A 290 -6.05 -9.35 11.01
N VAL A 291 -6.95 -8.42 11.36
CA VAL A 291 -6.66 -6.97 11.37
C VAL A 291 -5.59 -6.60 12.38
N VAL A 292 -5.70 -7.09 13.62
CA VAL A 292 -4.79 -6.76 14.72
C VAL A 292 -3.41 -7.36 14.48
N THR A 293 -3.34 -8.59 13.97
CA THR A 293 -2.08 -9.29 13.66
C THR A 293 -1.44 -8.85 12.34
N ARG A 294 -2.05 -7.89 11.61
CA ARG A 294 -1.60 -7.43 10.28
C ARG A 294 -1.43 -8.57 9.26
N ARG A 295 -2.21 -9.64 9.37
CA ARG A 295 -2.18 -10.82 8.48
C ARG A 295 -3.16 -10.69 7.29
N ILE A 296 -3.48 -9.46 6.90
CA ILE A 296 -4.31 -9.11 5.74
C ILE A 296 -3.39 -8.49 4.71
#